data_AF-A0A519BR63-F1
#
_entry.id   AF-A0A519BR63-F1
#
_cell.length_a   1.000
_cell.length_b   1.000
_cell.length_c   1.000
_cell.angle_alpha   90.00
_cell.angle_beta   90.00
_cell.angle_gamma   90.00
#
_symmetry.space_group_name_H-M   'P 1'
#
loop_
_entity.id
_entity.type
_entity.pdbx_description
1 polymer ?
#
loop_
_entity_poly.entity_id
_entity_poly.type
_entity_poly.pdbx_seq_one_letter_code
_entity_poly.pdbx_strand_id
1 'polypeptide(L)'
;MKNKPNVLVAGFPKSGSTFLYHILKQHPDIFIPKIKELNYFNKDNFFLANPEILNPRYFKSENWYYSFFRTDKKVVIDFSILSALDITSAKRAKKLLGDPKIIFIIRNKEDYFKSMRKFIISEGGNPSKNLKDYLEIESYIENYKNNFSKILIVSLEKINKNPEKELFKLTNFLSLKDYKFNLEVPRHETRNYKMKFINLVRRKLYILIVNLFYKFLSFTVSARIKAAGESK
;
A
#
# COMPACT_ATOMS: atom_id res chain seq x y z
N MET A 1 -24.40 -9.13 0.21
CA MET A 1 -24.11 -7.92 -0.58
C MET A 1 -22.60 -7.79 -0.77
N LYS A 2 -22.14 -7.52 -2.00
CA LYS A 2 -20.71 -7.27 -2.31
C LYS A 2 -20.56 -5.77 -2.57
N ASN A 3 -20.12 -5.00 -1.57
CA ASN A 3 -19.82 -3.59 -1.79
C ASN A 3 -18.37 -3.46 -2.23
N LYS A 4 -18.19 -3.02 -3.47
CA LYS A 4 -16.91 -2.65 -4.04
C LYS A 4 -16.29 -1.51 -3.21
N PRO A 5 -14.98 -1.54 -2.90
CA PRO A 5 -14.33 -0.42 -2.24
C PRO A 5 -14.55 0.88 -3.01
N ASN A 6 -15.10 1.88 -2.33
CA ASN A 6 -15.35 3.22 -2.87
C ASN A 6 -14.35 4.25 -2.34
N VAL A 7 -13.42 3.81 -1.49
CA VAL A 7 -12.28 4.58 -1.02
C VAL A 7 -11.03 3.71 -1.09
N LEU A 8 -9.93 4.28 -1.58
CA LEU A 8 -8.60 3.67 -1.57
C LEU A 8 -7.63 4.59 -0.81
N VAL A 9 -7.10 4.10 0.31
CA VAL A 9 -5.94 4.71 0.97
C VAL A 9 -4.69 4.14 0.31
N ALA A 10 -4.14 4.89 -0.65
CA ALA A 10 -3.13 4.41 -1.58
C ALA A 10 -1.70 4.47 -1.03
N GLY A 11 -1.44 5.36 -0.07
CA GLY A 11 -0.10 5.59 0.46
C GLY A 11 -0.07 6.63 1.56
N PHE A 12 1.10 6.97 2.09
CA PHE A 12 2.39 6.32 1.86
C PHE A 12 2.78 5.44 3.06
N PRO A 13 3.57 4.37 2.85
CA PRO A 13 4.05 3.55 3.95
C PRO A 13 4.88 4.40 4.90
N LYS A 14 4.82 4.13 6.20
CA LYS A 14 5.56 4.88 7.23
C LYS A 14 5.11 6.34 7.45
N SER A 15 3.98 6.74 6.85
CA SER A 15 3.37 8.07 7.02
C SER A 15 2.20 8.10 8.02
N GLY A 16 1.99 7.05 8.82
CA GLY A 16 0.92 7.01 9.83
C GLY A 16 -0.37 6.30 9.39
N SER A 17 -0.33 5.47 8.35
CA SER A 17 -1.49 4.71 7.86
C SER A 17 -2.15 3.83 8.93
N THR A 18 -1.37 3.25 9.87
CA THR A 18 -1.93 2.47 10.99
C THR A 18 -2.75 3.35 11.95
N PHE A 19 -2.27 4.56 12.26
CA PHE A 19 -3.04 5.52 13.06
C PHE A 19 -4.35 5.86 12.35
N LEU A 20 -4.28 6.23 11.07
CA LEU A 20 -5.46 6.54 10.26
C LEU A 20 -6.45 5.37 10.17
N TYR A 21 -5.96 4.13 10.04
CA TYR A 21 -6.78 2.92 10.07
C TYR A 21 -7.58 2.82 11.36
N HIS A 22 -6.94 2.98 12.53
CA HIS A 22 -7.62 2.88 13.81
C HIS A 22 -8.58 4.04 14.08
N ILE A 23 -8.30 5.23 13.56
CA ILE A 23 -9.23 6.37 13.61
C ILE A 23 -10.48 6.06 12.78
N LEU A 24 -10.33 5.79 11.48
CA LEU A 24 -11.46 5.60 10.58
C LEU A 24 -12.32 4.38 10.93
N LYS A 25 -11.71 3.32 11.49
CA LYS A 25 -12.44 2.13 11.92
C LYS A 25 -13.47 2.39 13.03
N GLN A 26 -13.38 3.52 13.74
CA GLN A 26 -14.34 3.87 14.79
C GLN A 26 -15.69 4.32 14.22
N HIS A 27 -15.73 4.83 12.99
CA HIS A 27 -16.95 5.42 12.44
C HIS A 27 -17.96 4.31 12.07
N PRO A 28 -19.24 4.39 12.51
CA PRO A 28 -20.22 3.31 12.33
C PRO A 28 -20.55 3.01 10.86
N ASP A 29 -20.43 3.98 9.96
CA ASP A 29 -20.67 3.81 8.52
C ASP A 29 -19.44 3.42 7.69
N ILE A 30 -18.29 3.21 8.34
CA ILE A 30 -17.06 2.79 7.68
C ILE A 30 -16.85 1.28 7.87
N PHE A 31 -16.57 0.58 6.77
CA PHE A 31 -16.02 -0.76 6.77
C PHE A 31 -14.58 -0.74 6.27
N ILE A 32 -13.71 -1.41 7.02
CA ILE A 32 -12.34 -1.72 6.63
C ILE A 32 -12.11 -3.21 6.91
N PRO A 33 -11.61 -4.01 5.95
CA PRO A 33 -11.37 -5.43 6.18
C PRO A 33 -10.42 -5.67 7.36
N LYS A 34 -10.56 -6.83 8.00
CA LYS A 34 -9.67 -7.25 9.10
C LYS A 34 -8.21 -7.37 8.63
N ILE A 35 -8.00 -7.84 7.40
CA ILE A 35 -6.68 -7.86 6.77
C ILE A 35 -6.36 -6.44 6.30
N LYS A 36 -5.52 -5.75 7.07
CA LYS A 36 -4.92 -4.47 6.67
C LYS A 36 -3.90 -4.71 5.54
N GLU A 37 -3.71 -3.73 4.65
CA GLU A 37 -2.66 -3.77 3.63
C GLU A 37 -2.81 -4.95 2.68
N LEU A 38 -3.96 -5.04 2.00
CA LEU A 38 -4.16 -6.02 0.92
C LEU A 38 -3.10 -5.85 -0.16
N ASN A 39 -2.77 -4.59 -0.51
CA ASN A 39 -1.74 -4.25 -1.48
C ASN A 39 -1.98 -5.04 -2.77
N TYR A 40 -3.22 -5.03 -3.26
CA TYR A 40 -3.63 -5.84 -4.43
C TYR A 40 -3.19 -5.23 -5.75
N PHE A 41 -2.99 -3.90 -5.79
CA PHE A 41 -2.74 -3.17 -7.02
C PHE A 41 -1.27 -3.07 -7.40
N ASN A 42 -0.35 -3.09 -6.42
CA ASN A 42 1.09 -3.01 -6.68
C ASN A 42 1.66 -4.36 -7.10
N LYS A 43 2.41 -4.36 -8.20
CA LYS A 43 3.16 -5.49 -8.73
C LYS A 43 4.37 -5.83 -7.89
N ASP A 44 5.07 -4.81 -7.40
CA ASP A 44 6.34 -5.00 -6.70
C ASP A 44 6.13 -5.09 -5.19
N ASN A 45 6.91 -5.94 -4.52
CA ASN A 45 6.87 -6.08 -3.07
C ASN A 45 7.90 -5.14 -2.40
N PHE A 46 7.54 -3.86 -2.29
CA PHE A 46 8.40 -2.81 -1.70
C PHE A 46 8.89 -3.12 -0.29
N PHE A 47 8.16 -3.91 0.50
CA PHE A 47 8.55 -4.27 1.87
C PHE A 47 9.70 -5.28 1.95
N LEU A 48 10.01 -5.99 0.86
CA LEU A 48 11.15 -6.91 0.84
C LEU A 48 12.49 -6.21 0.56
N ALA A 49 12.52 -4.88 0.44
CA ALA A 49 13.72 -4.12 0.09
C ALA A 49 14.45 -4.70 -1.16
N ASN A 50 13.72 -5.45 -1.97
CA ASN A 50 14.16 -6.05 -3.21
C ASN A 50 13.01 -5.94 -4.22
N PRO A 51 13.07 -4.95 -5.13
CA PRO A 51 12.02 -4.72 -6.12
C PRO A 51 11.85 -5.87 -7.13
N GLU A 52 12.79 -6.82 -7.19
CA GLU A 52 12.68 -8.00 -8.06
C GLU A 52 11.63 -9.01 -7.60
N ILE A 53 11.16 -8.92 -6.35
CA ILE A 53 10.20 -9.87 -5.81
C ILE A 53 8.79 -9.37 -6.08
N LEU A 54 8.13 -10.04 -7.01
CA LEU A 54 6.75 -9.78 -7.33
C LEU A 54 5.84 -10.04 -6.12
N ASN A 55 4.87 -9.15 -5.93
CA ASN A 55 3.81 -9.30 -4.96
C ASN A 55 2.85 -10.42 -5.43
N PRO A 56 2.76 -11.55 -4.72
CA PRO A 56 1.91 -12.66 -5.15
C PRO A 56 0.41 -12.30 -5.17
N ARG A 57 -0.01 -11.27 -4.41
CA ARG A 57 -1.40 -10.81 -4.40
C ARG A 57 -1.79 -10.08 -5.69
N TYR A 58 -0.82 -9.54 -6.43
CA TYR A 58 -1.04 -8.90 -7.72
C TYR A 58 -1.66 -9.84 -8.76
N PHE A 59 -1.33 -11.14 -8.67
CA PHE A 59 -1.82 -12.18 -9.58
C PHE A 59 -3.08 -12.88 -9.10
N LYS A 60 -3.64 -12.48 -7.94
CA LYS A 60 -4.91 -13.04 -7.46
C LYS A 60 -6.07 -12.50 -8.30
N SER A 61 -7.17 -13.25 -8.31
CA SER A 61 -8.37 -12.87 -9.05
C SER A 61 -9.12 -11.71 -8.40
N GLU A 62 -9.96 -11.03 -9.18
CA GLU A 62 -10.86 -10.01 -8.64
C GLU A 62 -11.83 -10.58 -7.60
N ASN A 63 -12.28 -11.82 -7.78
CA ASN A 63 -13.10 -12.53 -6.79
C ASN A 63 -12.37 -12.70 -5.45
N TRP A 64 -11.07 -13.01 -5.48
CA TRP A 64 -10.25 -13.06 -4.27
C TRP A 64 -10.22 -11.67 -3.59
N TYR A 65 -10.00 -10.61 -4.36
CA TYR A 65 -9.99 -9.23 -3.84
C TYR A 65 -11.34 -8.83 -3.22
N TYR A 66 -12.45 -9.01 -3.93
CA TYR A 66 -13.78 -8.65 -3.44
C TYR A 66 -14.28 -9.51 -2.28
N SER A 67 -13.68 -10.68 -2.05
CA SER A 67 -14.05 -11.54 -0.91
C SER A 67 -13.85 -10.88 0.45
N PHE A 68 -12.95 -9.89 0.55
CA PHE A 68 -12.65 -9.16 1.79
C PHE A 68 -13.66 -8.05 2.12
N PHE A 69 -14.55 -7.68 1.20
CA PHE A 69 -15.41 -6.50 1.32
C PHE A 69 -16.91 -6.84 1.40
N ARG A 70 -17.24 -7.89 2.17
CA ARG A 70 -18.62 -8.32 2.41
C ARG A 70 -19.24 -7.48 3.53
N THR A 71 -19.97 -6.44 3.14
CA THR A 71 -20.57 -5.46 4.07
C THR A 71 -21.73 -4.72 3.40
N ASP A 72 -22.59 -4.14 4.23
CA ASP A 72 -23.68 -3.21 3.90
C ASP A 72 -23.31 -1.74 4.19
N LYS A 73 -22.11 -1.48 4.74
CA LYS A 73 -21.66 -0.12 5.09
C LYS A 73 -21.52 0.76 3.85
N LYS A 74 -21.83 2.05 4.05
CA LYS A 74 -21.79 3.10 3.02
C LYS A 74 -20.37 3.34 2.50
N VAL A 75 -19.39 3.41 3.41
CA VAL A 75 -17.99 3.70 3.06
C VAL A 75 -17.17 2.44 3.25
N VAL A 76 -16.61 1.92 2.16
CA VAL A 76 -15.82 0.70 2.13
C VAL A 76 -14.41 1.06 1.69
N ILE A 77 -13.46 0.91 2.62
CA ILE A 77 -12.10 1.41 2.44
C ILE A 77 -11.13 0.25 2.26
N ASP A 78 -10.35 0.31 1.19
CA ASP A 78 -9.13 -0.49 1.03
C ASP A 78 -7.92 0.31 1.48
N PHE A 79 -7.20 -0.20 2.47
CA PHE A 79 -5.86 0.28 2.82
C PHE A 79 -4.84 -0.51 2.02
N SER A 80 -4.49 -0.08 0.82
CA SER A 80 -3.44 -0.67 -0.01
C SER A 80 -2.29 0.31 -0.15
N ILE A 81 -1.60 0.56 0.97
CA ILE A 81 -0.62 1.62 1.18
C ILE A 81 0.59 1.56 0.22
N LEU A 82 0.90 0.38 -0.33
CA LEU A 82 1.97 0.25 -1.32
C LEU A 82 1.53 0.59 -2.74
N SER A 83 0.24 0.77 -3.00
CA SER A 83 -0.25 1.07 -4.35
C SER A 83 0.24 2.43 -4.84
N ALA A 84 0.56 3.37 -3.94
CA ALA A 84 1.15 4.65 -4.34
C ALA A 84 2.52 4.49 -5.01
N LEU A 85 3.31 3.50 -4.60
CA LEU A 85 4.72 3.37 -5.01
C LEU A 85 4.91 2.63 -6.34
N ASP A 86 3.84 2.08 -6.91
CA ASP A 86 3.86 1.45 -8.23
C ASP A 86 3.02 2.28 -9.19
N ILE A 87 3.70 2.83 -10.22
CA ILE A 87 3.08 3.70 -11.23
C ILE A 87 1.92 3.02 -11.97
N THR A 88 1.92 1.69 -12.08
CA THR A 88 0.87 0.93 -12.75
C THR A 88 -0.38 0.75 -11.88
N SER A 89 -0.25 0.92 -10.56
CA SER A 89 -1.35 0.70 -9.61
C SER A 89 -2.53 1.65 -9.83
N ALA A 90 -2.28 2.92 -10.18
CA ALA A 90 -3.36 3.89 -10.39
C ALA A 90 -4.28 3.45 -11.54
N LYS A 91 -3.72 3.07 -12.69
CA LYS A 91 -4.47 2.56 -13.85
C LYS A 91 -5.20 1.25 -13.52
N ARG A 92 -4.54 0.33 -12.80
CA ARG A 92 -5.15 -0.95 -12.40
C ARG A 92 -6.32 -0.73 -11.42
N ALA A 93 -6.13 0.15 -10.45
CA ALA A 93 -7.18 0.55 -9.51
C ALA A 93 -8.33 1.25 -10.24
N LYS A 94 -8.07 2.11 -11.23
CA LYS A 94 -9.13 2.72 -12.05
C LYS A 94 -9.93 1.66 -12.81
N LYS A 95 -9.24 0.73 -13.47
CA LYS A 95 -9.90 -0.33 -14.25
C LYS A 95 -10.81 -1.19 -13.36
N LEU A 96 -10.34 -1.57 -12.18
CA LEU A 96 -11.12 -2.41 -11.26
C LEU A 96 -12.16 -1.61 -10.49
N LEU A 97 -11.79 -0.44 -9.96
CA LEU A 97 -12.58 0.32 -8.99
C LEU A 97 -13.47 1.41 -9.61
N GLY A 98 -13.22 1.82 -10.85
CA GLY A 98 -13.87 2.98 -11.46
C GLY A 98 -13.24 4.26 -10.93
N ASP A 99 -14.01 5.12 -10.28
CA ASP A 99 -13.55 6.41 -9.75
C ASP A 99 -13.76 6.55 -8.23
N PRO A 100 -13.13 5.69 -7.40
CA PRO A 100 -13.21 5.79 -5.96
C PRO A 100 -12.56 7.10 -5.46
N LYS A 101 -12.89 7.47 -4.23
CA LYS A 101 -12.14 8.51 -3.50
C LYS A 101 -10.76 7.97 -3.15
N ILE A 102 -9.71 8.75 -3.42
CA ILE A 102 -8.34 8.39 -3.09
C ILE A 102 -7.89 9.21 -1.88
N ILE A 103 -7.23 8.56 -0.94
CA ILE A 103 -6.59 9.22 0.20
C ILE A 103 -5.11 8.89 0.21
N PHE A 104 -4.29 9.92 0.34
CA PHE A 104 -2.88 9.80 0.72
C PHE A 104 -2.70 10.32 2.13
N ILE A 105 -2.04 9.56 2.99
CA ILE A 105 -1.45 10.09 4.22
C ILE A 105 0.05 10.33 4.00
N ILE A 106 0.47 11.56 4.25
CA ILE A 106 1.86 12.01 4.12
C ILE A 106 2.41 12.44 5.47
N ARG A 107 3.73 12.48 5.53
CA ARG A 107 4.50 12.93 6.69
C ARG A 107 5.56 13.92 6.20
N ASN A 108 6.05 14.79 7.08
CA ASN A 108 7.19 15.65 6.79
C ASN A 108 8.35 14.79 6.23
N LYS A 109 9.09 15.38 5.30
CA LYS A 109 10.09 14.66 4.51
C LYS A 109 11.20 14.05 5.38
N GLU A 110 11.71 14.80 6.35
CA GLU A 110 12.80 14.36 7.22
C GLU A 110 12.41 13.16 8.09
N ASP A 111 11.28 13.26 8.79
CA ASP A 111 10.76 12.19 9.62
C ASP A 111 10.33 10.98 8.80
N TYR A 112 9.75 11.21 7.62
CA TYR A 112 9.42 10.13 6.69
C TYR A 112 10.67 9.33 6.35
N PHE A 113 11.76 9.99 5.96
CA PHE A 113 13.03 9.31 5.66
C PHE A 113 13.63 8.63 6.87
N LYS A 114 13.61 9.27 8.04
CA LYS A 114 14.07 8.67 9.29
C LYS A 114 13.30 7.39 9.61
N SER A 115 11.97 7.43 9.47
CA SER A 115 11.06 6.29 9.70
C SER A 115 11.27 5.17 8.68
N MET A 116 11.42 5.54 7.40
CA MET A 116 11.65 4.60 6.30
C MET A 116 13.02 3.94 6.42
N ARG A 117 14.07 4.70 6.73
CA ARG A 117 15.42 4.18 6.97
C ARG A 117 15.43 3.15 8.10
N LYS A 118 14.82 3.48 9.24
CA LYS A 118 14.68 2.53 10.36
C LYS A 118 13.96 1.26 9.93
N PHE A 119 12.89 1.41 9.15
CA PHE A 119 12.13 0.27 8.63
C PHE A 119 12.95 -0.61 7.69
N ILE A 120 13.66 -0.02 6.72
CA ILE A 120 14.53 -0.77 5.80
C ILE A 120 15.60 -1.54 6.59
N ILE A 121 16.21 -0.92 7.60
CA ILE A 121 17.22 -1.57 8.46
C ILE A 121 16.60 -2.71 9.26
N SER A 122 15.41 -2.52 9.85
CA SER A 122 14.73 -3.57 10.61
C SER A 122 14.35 -4.76 9.75
N GLU A 123 14.12 -4.52 8.45
CA GLU A 123 13.87 -5.56 7.44
C GLU A 123 15.17 -6.16 6.86
N GLY A 124 16.35 -5.71 7.29
CA GLY A 124 17.64 -6.18 6.79
C GLY A 124 17.99 -5.70 5.36
N GLY A 125 17.30 -4.69 4.86
CA GLY A 125 17.60 -4.02 3.58
C GLY A 125 18.74 -3.00 3.70
N ASN A 126 19.17 -2.46 2.55
CA ASN A 126 20.20 -1.42 2.50
C ASN A 126 19.59 -0.04 2.20
N PRO A 127 19.50 0.86 3.20
CA PRO A 127 18.90 2.17 3.02
C PRO A 127 19.43 2.98 1.83
N SER A 128 20.74 2.93 1.54
CA SER A 128 21.32 3.74 0.46
C SER A 128 20.82 3.36 -0.93
N LYS A 129 20.47 2.08 -1.13
CA LYS A 129 19.90 1.59 -2.38
C LYS A 129 18.40 1.82 -2.44
N ASN A 130 17.70 1.56 -1.33
CA ASN A 130 16.24 1.51 -1.32
C ASN A 130 15.56 2.86 -1.12
N LEU A 131 16.20 3.87 -0.53
CA LEU A 131 15.52 5.15 -0.26
C LEU A 131 15.24 5.98 -1.52
N LYS A 132 15.98 5.79 -2.62
CA LYS A 132 15.80 6.56 -3.86
C LYS A 132 14.36 6.46 -4.39
N ASP A 133 13.78 5.26 -4.33
CA ASP A 133 12.41 4.98 -4.81
C ASP A 133 11.34 5.72 -3.98
N TYR A 134 11.67 6.22 -2.80
CA TYR A 134 10.74 6.92 -1.91
C TYR A 134 10.93 8.44 -1.91
N LEU A 135 11.81 8.99 -2.76
CA LEU A 135 12.09 10.44 -2.84
C LEU A 135 11.04 11.20 -3.66
N GLU A 136 10.27 10.52 -4.50
CA GLU A 136 9.38 11.13 -5.51
C GLU A 136 7.89 11.02 -5.15
N ILE A 137 7.55 11.27 -3.87
CA ILE A 137 6.16 11.21 -3.37
C ILE A 137 5.20 12.02 -4.24
N GLU A 138 5.63 13.20 -4.67
CA GLU A 138 4.85 14.11 -5.50
C GLU A 138 4.52 13.51 -6.87
N SER A 139 5.48 12.84 -7.51
CA SER A 139 5.30 12.15 -8.80
C SER A 139 4.26 11.04 -8.69
N TYR A 140 4.32 10.25 -7.61
CA TYR A 140 3.33 9.21 -7.34
C TYR A 140 1.93 9.76 -7.08
N ILE A 141 1.80 10.87 -6.36
CA ILE A 141 0.50 11.54 -6.17
C ILE A 141 -0.03 12.05 -7.51
N GLU A 142 0.83 12.63 -8.35
CA GLU A 142 0.44 13.15 -9.66
C GLU A 142 -0.07 12.06 -10.60
N ASN A 143 0.55 10.87 -10.55
CA ASN A 143 0.05 9.70 -11.27
C ASN A 143 -1.40 9.37 -10.88
N TYR A 144 -1.77 9.47 -9.60
CA TYR A 144 -3.17 9.25 -9.19
C TYR A 144 -4.08 10.40 -9.61
N LYS A 145 -3.64 11.66 -9.56
CA LYS A 145 -4.42 12.80 -10.07
C LYS A 145 -4.76 12.68 -11.56
N ASN A 146 -3.84 12.12 -12.34
CA ASN A 146 -4.08 11.85 -13.76
C ASN A 146 -5.13 10.74 -14.00
N ASN A 147 -5.51 9.97 -12.98
CA ASN A 147 -6.46 8.87 -13.11
C ASN A 147 -7.78 9.14 -12.34
N PHE A 148 -7.77 9.83 -11.21
CA PHE A 148 -8.92 9.92 -10.31
C PHE A 148 -9.37 11.37 -10.05
N SER A 149 -10.68 11.59 -10.00
CA SER A 149 -11.24 12.95 -9.83
C SER A 149 -11.27 13.42 -8.37
N LYS A 150 -11.24 12.50 -7.40
CA LYS A 150 -11.44 12.78 -5.97
C LYS A 150 -10.25 12.32 -5.17
N ILE A 151 -9.38 13.25 -4.79
CA ILE A 151 -8.16 12.96 -4.04
C ILE A 151 -8.09 13.86 -2.81
N LEU A 152 -7.78 13.27 -1.66
CA LEU A 152 -7.46 13.98 -0.42
C LEU A 152 -6.04 13.62 0.03
N ILE A 153 -5.25 14.66 0.32
CA ILE A 153 -3.93 14.51 0.92
C ILE A 153 -4.04 14.92 2.40
N VAL A 154 -3.69 14.00 3.27
CA VAL A 154 -3.79 14.10 4.72
C VAL A 154 -2.38 14.18 5.29
N SER A 155 -2.04 15.27 5.98
CA SER A 155 -0.74 15.39 6.66
C SER A 155 -0.84 14.89 8.10
N LEU A 156 0.06 13.98 8.47
CA LEU A 156 0.17 13.46 9.82
C LEU A 156 0.46 14.58 10.83
N GLU A 157 1.29 15.56 10.46
CA GLU A 157 1.62 16.73 11.28
C GLU A 157 0.39 17.60 11.52
N LYS A 158 -0.38 17.86 10.46
CA LYS A 158 -1.62 18.66 10.58
C LYS A 158 -2.64 17.96 11.45
N ILE A 159 -2.83 16.64 11.31
CA ILE A 159 -3.72 15.89 12.21
C ILE A 159 -3.22 15.95 13.65
N ASN A 160 -1.93 15.75 13.90
CA ASN A 160 -1.40 15.82 15.26
C ASN A 160 -1.55 17.22 15.89
N LYS A 161 -1.45 18.29 15.08
CA LYS A 161 -1.57 19.68 15.55
C LYS A 161 -3.02 20.12 15.76
N ASN A 162 -3.93 19.73 14.87
CA ASN A 162 -5.35 20.11 14.95
C ASN A 162 -6.23 18.95 14.45
N PRO A 163 -6.43 17.91 15.29
CA PRO A 163 -7.10 16.69 14.87
C PRO A 163 -8.57 16.93 14.50
N GLU A 164 -9.30 17.75 15.25
CA GLU A 164 -10.71 18.02 14.99
C GLU A 164 -10.92 18.60 13.58
N LYS A 165 -10.16 19.64 13.23
CA LYS A 165 -10.26 20.27 11.91
C LYS A 165 -9.89 19.32 10.77
N GLU A 166 -8.82 18.55 10.91
CA GLU A 166 -8.36 17.66 9.84
C GLU A 166 -9.22 16.40 9.72
N LEU A 167 -9.76 15.88 10.83
CA LEU A 167 -10.70 14.76 10.81
C LEU A 167 -12.07 15.17 10.28
N PHE A 168 -12.51 16.40 10.54
CA PHE A 168 -13.72 16.97 9.92
C PHE A 168 -13.59 17.07 8.40
N LYS A 169 -12.44 17.55 7.88
CA LYS A 169 -12.18 17.56 6.44
C LYS A 169 -12.21 16.16 5.84
N LEU A 170 -11.65 15.18 6.56
CA LEU A 170 -11.62 13.78 6.15
C LEU A 170 -13.03 13.16 6.11
N THR A 171 -13.85 13.34 7.15
CA THR A 171 -15.24 12.84 7.16
C THR A 171 -16.09 13.53 6.10
N ASN A 172 -15.94 14.84 5.90
CA ASN A 172 -16.63 15.57 4.84
C ASN A 172 -16.24 15.06 3.44
N PHE A 173 -14.93 14.86 3.19
CA PHE A 173 -14.46 14.24 1.94
C PHE A 173 -15.07 12.85 1.73
N LEU A 174 -15.22 12.07 2.81
CA LEU A 174 -15.88 10.76 2.79
C LEU A 174 -17.41 10.83 2.69
N SER A 175 -18.01 12.02 2.76
CA SER A 175 -19.47 12.24 2.77
C SER A 175 -20.16 11.51 3.94
N LEU A 176 -19.52 11.60 5.10
CA LEU A 176 -19.96 11.06 6.37
C LEU A 176 -20.45 12.20 7.29
N LYS A 177 -21.28 11.83 8.27
CA LYS A 177 -21.64 12.75 9.34
C LYS A 177 -20.42 13.03 10.22
N ASP A 178 -20.48 14.13 10.95
CA ASP A 178 -19.45 14.44 11.94
C ASP A 178 -19.41 13.35 13.02
N TYR A 179 -18.21 13.08 13.53
CA TYR A 179 -17.95 11.97 14.45
C TYR A 179 -16.82 12.32 15.41
N LYS A 180 -17.05 12.09 16.70
CA LYS A 180 -16.05 12.31 17.75
C LYS A 180 -15.12 11.10 17.85
N PHE A 181 -13.94 11.20 17.24
CA PHE A 181 -12.93 10.14 17.26
C PHE A 181 -12.15 10.12 18.58
N ASN A 182 -11.88 8.93 19.11
CA ASN A 182 -10.85 8.72 20.11
C ASN A 182 -9.48 8.73 19.41
N LEU A 183 -8.59 9.63 19.85
CA LEU A 183 -7.23 9.79 19.29
C LEU A 183 -6.20 8.87 19.96
N GLU A 184 -6.54 8.29 21.12
CA GLU A 184 -5.73 7.32 21.85
C GLU A 184 -5.84 5.93 21.20
N VAL A 185 -5.27 5.84 20.00
CA VAL A 185 -5.25 4.61 19.21
C VAL A 185 -3.81 4.12 18.99
N PRO A 186 -3.62 2.81 18.70
CA PRO A 186 -2.31 2.28 18.42
C PRO A 186 -1.57 3.06 17.33
N ARG A 187 -0.36 3.51 17.65
CA ARG A 187 0.60 4.10 16.70
C ARG A 187 1.70 3.08 16.43
N HIS A 188 1.94 2.76 15.16
CA HIS A 188 3.00 1.83 14.80
C HIS A 188 4.34 2.55 14.71
N GLU A 189 5.14 2.44 15.77
CA GLU A 189 6.54 2.86 15.73
C GLU A 189 7.43 1.70 15.28
N THR A 190 8.37 1.97 14.37
CA THR A 190 9.41 0.99 14.03
C THR A 190 10.30 0.82 15.26
N ARG A 191 10.16 -0.30 15.97
CA ARG A 191 11.08 -0.67 17.06
C ARG A 191 12.50 -0.74 16.51
N ASN A 192 13.50 -0.44 17.34
CA ASN A 192 14.94 -0.64 17.02
C ASN A 192 15.30 -2.14 17.00
N TYR A 193 14.50 -2.95 16.32
CA TYR A 193 14.72 -4.36 16.16
C TYR A 193 15.57 -4.59 14.91
N LYS A 194 16.81 -5.05 15.09
CA LYS A 194 17.58 -5.63 13.98
C LYS A 194 17.11 -7.06 13.78
N MET A 195 16.74 -7.39 12.55
CA MET A 195 16.36 -8.76 12.20
C MET A 195 17.47 -9.73 12.62
N LYS A 196 17.12 -10.79 13.37
CA LYS A 196 18.09 -11.81 13.79
C LYS A 196 18.85 -12.34 12.57
N PHE A 197 20.15 -12.61 12.73
CA PHE A 197 21.01 -13.10 11.64
C PHE A 197 20.40 -14.30 10.90
N ILE A 198 19.81 -15.25 11.63
CA ILE A 198 19.15 -16.43 11.05
C ILE A 198 17.97 -16.07 10.14
N ASN A 199 17.18 -15.05 10.48
CA ASN A 199 16.07 -14.58 9.66
C ASN A 199 16.58 -13.82 8.43
N LEU A 200 17.71 -13.12 8.55
CA LEU A 200 18.39 -12.46 7.44
C LEU A 200 18.93 -13.48 6.43
N VAL A 201 19.55 -14.56 6.91
CA VAL A 201 20.00 -15.68 6.06
C VAL A 201 18.81 -16.37 5.38
N ARG A 202 17.76 -16.73 6.13
CA ARG A 202 16.54 -17.33 5.58
C ARG A 202 15.91 -16.46 4.50
N ARG A 203 15.84 -15.15 4.71
CA ARG A 203 15.34 -14.20 3.72
C ARG A 203 16.23 -14.19 2.48
N LYS A 204 17.54 -14.04 2.61
CA LYS A 204 18.47 -14.08 1.46
C LYS A 204 18.33 -15.37 0.66
N LEU A 205 18.20 -16.51 1.34
CA LEU A 205 17.99 -17.80 0.70
C LEU A 205 16.65 -17.86 -0.04
N TYR A 206 15.56 -17.40 0.58
CA TYR A 206 14.25 -17.30 -0.08
C TYR A 206 14.32 -16.45 -1.35
N ILE A 207 14.96 -15.28 -1.29
CA ILE A 207 15.15 -14.40 -2.45
C ILE A 207 15.94 -15.12 -3.56
N LEU A 208 17.03 -15.80 -3.20
CA LEU A 208 17.84 -16.57 -4.15
C LEU A 208 17.01 -17.67 -4.82
N ILE A 209 16.23 -18.43 -4.05
CA ILE A 209 15.37 -19.51 -4.55
C ILE A 209 14.30 -18.95 -5.49
N VAL A 210 13.63 -17.86 -5.11
CA VAL A 210 12.62 -17.20 -5.95
C VAL A 210 13.24 -16.71 -7.25
N ASN A 211 14.41 -16.07 -7.20
CA ASN A 211 15.10 -15.59 -8.40
C ASN A 211 15.54 -16.75 -9.32
N LEU A 212 16.04 -17.86 -8.75
CA LEU A 212 16.37 -19.07 -9.50
C LEU A 212 15.13 -19.67 -10.17
N PHE A 213 14.02 -19.77 -9.43
CA PHE A 213 12.76 -20.27 -9.95
C PHE A 213 12.24 -19.41 -11.11
N TYR A 214 12.27 -18.09 -10.99
CA TYR A 214 11.87 -17.19 -12.08
C TYR A 214 12.77 -17.31 -13.31
N LYS A 215 14.10 -17.42 -13.13
CA LYS A 215 15.04 -17.64 -14.26
C LYS A 215 14.79 -18.97 -14.96
N PHE A 216 14.49 -20.02 -14.20
CA PHE A 216 14.13 -21.32 -14.77
C PHE A 216 12.81 -21.24 -15.55
N LEU A 217 11.79 -20.61 -14.96
CA LEU A 217 10.49 -20.46 -15.62
C LEU A 217 10.60 -19.62 -16.90
N SER A 218 11.34 -18.50 -16.88
CA SER A 218 11.54 -17.67 -18.08
C SER A 218 12.32 -18.41 -19.16
N PHE A 219 13.33 -19.20 -18.79
CA PHE A 219 14.05 -20.06 -19.73
C PHE A 219 13.12 -21.06 -20.41
N THR A 220 12.26 -21.75 -19.64
CA THR A 220 11.30 -22.73 -20.20
C THR A 220 10.25 -22.10 -21.10
N VAL A 221 9.74 -20.90 -20.76
CA VAL A 221 8.80 -20.15 -21.61
C VAL A 221 9.47 -19.71 -22.91
N SER A 222 10.67 -19.14 -22.84
CA SER A 222 11.44 -18.75 -24.04
C SER A 222 11.78 -19.94 -24.94
N ALA A 223 12.16 -21.08 -24.35
CA ALA A 223 12.40 -22.32 -25.09
C ALA A 223 11.13 -22.82 -25.80
N ARG A 224 9.97 -22.76 -25.14
CA ARG A 224 8.67 -23.12 -25.74
C ARG A 224 8.25 -22.18 -26.87
N ILE A 225 8.44 -20.87 -26.71
CA ILE A 225 8.14 -19.89 -27.76
C ILE A 225 9.04 -20.12 -28.98
N LYS A 226 10.33 -20.40 -28.76
CA LYS A 226 11.29 -20.68 -29.84
C LYS A 226 10.91 -21.97 -30.59
N ALA A 227 10.59 -23.04 -29.88
CA ALA A 227 10.14 -24.29 -30.48
C ALA A 227 8.82 -24.14 -31.26
N ALA A 228 7.90 -23.29 -30.80
CA ALA A 228 6.64 -23.00 -31.51
C ALA A 228 6.81 -22.03 -32.71
N GLY A 229 7.89 -21.24 -32.73
CA GLY A 229 8.25 -20.35 -33.83
C GLY A 229 9.00 -21.07 -34.97
N GLU A 230 9.72 -22.15 -34.65
CA GLU A 230 10.43 -23.00 -35.63
C GLU A 230 9.51 -24.05 -36.30
N SER A 231 8.25 -24.17 -35.84
CA SER A 231 7.24 -25.07 -36.41
C SER A 231 6.29 -24.41 -37.42
N LYS A 232 6.74 -23.35 -38.11
CA LYS A 232 5.99 -22.67 -39.18
C LYS A 232 6.77 -22.65 -40.49
#